data_AF-A0A1H3FIK8-F1
#
_entry.id   AF-A0A1H3FIK8-F1
#
_cell.length_a   1.000
_cell.length_b   1.000
_cell.length_c   1.000
_cell.angle_alpha   90.00
_cell.angle_beta   90.00
_cell.angle_gamma   90.00
#
_symmetry.space_group_name_H-M   'P 1'
#
loop_
_entity.id
_entity.type
_entity.pdbx_description
1 polymer ?
#
loop_
_entity_poly.entity_id
_entity_poly.type
_entity_poly.pdbx_seq_one_letter_code
_entity_poly.pdbx_strand_id
1 'polypeptide(L)'
;MAKGPYRLAVDRREYIADSPLYIAVSRVNEATGGFLDRTELEDIERSALGVVKFQRIQPDKNGVTPPPTDLVLYKQDGSPADTSNLGLARAVRVNASDLRNKTTGLAPLEPGDTLLIQFTIQLEDEKLELSLRPRIVAAPVIAPPPSVYVLTEALQGFVGRDVSRLRLHAASALPTRIEHPDLFQDLGRGHVRREGLFVWHYARPNSPALPAASDPDVDFIKVDRSGGAQLPDDR
;
A
#
# COMPACT_ATOMS: atom_id res chain seq x y z
N MET A 1 -14.01 25.28 9.52
CA MET A 1 -14.00 23.84 9.88
C MET A 1 -13.34 23.69 11.24
N ALA A 2 -13.79 22.74 12.06
CA ALA A 2 -13.17 22.47 13.35
C ALA A 2 -11.83 21.75 13.12
N LYS A 3 -10.73 22.43 13.48
CA LYS A 3 -9.37 21.92 13.34
C LYS A 3 -9.03 21.10 14.58
N GLY A 4 -8.84 19.81 14.39
CA GLY A 4 -8.42 18.88 15.44
C GLY A 4 -6.90 18.84 15.64
N PRO A 5 -6.41 17.87 16.43
CA PRO A 5 -5.00 17.73 16.74
C PRO A 5 -4.20 17.26 15.51
N TYR A 6 -2.88 17.46 15.57
CA TYR A 6 -1.97 16.82 14.62
C TYR A 6 -1.90 15.31 14.85
N ARG A 7 -1.77 14.56 13.76
CA ARG A 7 -1.59 13.11 13.82
C ARG A 7 -0.58 12.67 12.77
N LEU A 8 0.31 11.78 13.21
CA LEU A 8 1.21 10.99 12.37
C LEU A 8 0.51 9.65 12.14
N ALA A 9 0.43 9.22 10.89
CA ALA A 9 -0.25 7.99 10.51
C ALA A 9 0.60 7.15 9.54
N VAL A 10 0.39 5.84 9.62
CA VAL A 10 0.93 4.84 8.69
C VAL A 10 -0.18 3.91 8.22
N ASP A 11 -0.02 3.29 7.05
CA ASP A 11 -1.09 2.52 6.41
C ASP A 11 -1.44 1.20 7.10
N ARG A 12 -0.51 0.64 7.88
CA ARG A 12 -0.67 -0.64 8.58
C ARG A 12 0.17 -0.68 9.85
N ARG A 13 -0.16 -1.60 10.76
CA ARG A 13 0.60 -1.79 12.00
C ARG A 13 1.78 -2.75 11.84
N GLU A 14 1.75 -3.59 10.81
CA GLU A 14 2.71 -4.66 10.57
C GLU A 14 3.19 -4.61 9.12
N TYR A 15 4.51 -4.72 8.93
CA TYR A 15 5.18 -4.65 7.64
C TYR A 15 6.13 -5.82 7.48
N ILE A 16 6.34 -6.27 6.24
CA ILE A 16 7.52 -7.07 5.90
C ILE A 16 8.66 -6.13 5.50
N ALA A 17 9.91 -6.61 5.61
CA ALA A 17 11.11 -5.78 5.44
C ALA A 17 11.24 -5.12 4.06
N ASP A 18 10.59 -5.64 3.03
CA ASP A 18 10.57 -5.14 1.65
C ASP A 18 9.30 -4.36 1.30
N SER A 19 8.33 -4.27 2.21
CA SER A 19 7.06 -3.62 1.90
C SER A 19 7.15 -2.09 1.90
N PRO A 20 6.32 -1.43 1.06
CA PRO A 20 6.20 0.02 1.09
C PRO A 20 5.46 0.47 2.35
N LEU A 21 6.06 1.39 3.08
CA LEU A 21 5.51 2.16 4.18
C LEU A 21 4.95 3.47 3.64
N TYR A 22 3.67 3.72 3.87
CA TYR A 22 3.06 5.02 3.59
C TYR A 22 2.93 5.81 4.88
N ILE A 23 3.44 7.03 4.88
CA ILE A 23 3.47 7.92 6.06
C ILE A 23 2.80 9.23 5.69
N ALA A 24 1.99 9.76 6.58
CA ALA A 24 1.46 11.12 6.45
C ALA A 24 1.36 11.79 7.82
N VAL A 25 1.48 13.11 7.80
CA VAL A 25 1.21 13.99 8.93
C VAL A 25 0.30 15.13 8.46
N SER A 26 -0.72 15.42 9.25
CA SER A 26 -1.50 16.66 9.14
C SER A 26 -2.32 16.88 10.41
N ARG A 27 -3.03 18.00 10.48
CA ARG A 27 -4.15 18.18 11.40
C ARG A 27 -5.32 17.30 11.00
N VAL A 28 -6.08 16.82 11.99
CA VAL A 28 -7.32 16.09 11.77
C VAL A 28 -8.46 17.07 11.54
N ASN A 29 -9.30 16.82 10.54
CA ASN A 29 -10.59 17.46 10.40
C ASN A 29 -11.57 16.76 11.36
N GLU A 30 -12.04 17.46 12.40
CA GLU A 30 -12.88 16.82 13.43
C GLU A 30 -14.24 16.34 12.89
N ALA A 31 -14.74 16.96 11.82
CA ALA A 31 -16.02 16.59 11.24
C ALA A 31 -15.95 15.27 10.44
N THR A 32 -14.82 15.01 9.76
CA THR A 32 -14.68 13.84 8.87
C THR A 32 -13.77 12.76 9.45
N GLY A 33 -13.00 13.09 10.48
CA GLY A 33 -11.91 12.26 11.01
C GLY A 33 -10.70 12.14 10.07
N GLY A 34 -10.77 12.68 8.86
CA GLY A 34 -9.68 12.69 7.87
C GLY A 34 -8.63 13.74 8.19
N PHE A 35 -7.61 13.84 7.34
CA PHE A 35 -6.62 14.91 7.46
C PHE A 35 -7.12 16.18 6.77
N LEU A 36 -6.72 17.34 7.29
CA LEU A 36 -6.88 18.59 6.55
C LEU A 36 -5.96 18.57 5.33
N ASP A 37 -6.54 18.92 4.18
CA ASP A 37 -5.79 19.11 2.95
C ASP A 37 -4.92 20.36 3.04
N ARG A 38 -3.91 20.43 2.17
CA ARG A 38 -2.93 21.53 2.19
C ARG A 38 -3.57 22.92 2.06
N THR A 39 -4.68 23.04 1.33
CA THR A 39 -5.42 24.30 1.14
C THR A 39 -6.14 24.76 2.41
N GLU A 40 -6.43 23.85 3.34
CA GLU A 40 -7.14 24.11 4.59
C GLU A 40 -6.20 24.43 5.76
N LEU A 41 -4.90 24.20 5.57
CA LEU A 41 -3.84 24.56 6.51
C LEU A 41 -3.53 26.06 6.48
N GLU A 42 -3.00 26.59 7.58
CA GLU A 42 -2.46 27.95 7.67
C GLU A 42 -1.16 28.11 6.88
N ASP A 43 -0.76 29.35 6.57
CA ASP A 43 0.45 29.61 5.78
C ASP A 43 1.72 29.06 6.43
N ILE A 44 1.81 29.16 7.75
CA ILE A 44 2.93 28.59 8.51
C ILE A 44 2.94 27.06 8.40
N GLU A 45 1.79 26.42 8.55
CA GLU A 45 1.64 24.97 8.42
C GLU A 45 1.97 24.48 7.00
N ARG A 46 1.55 25.23 5.96
CA ARG A 46 1.82 24.91 4.55
C ARG A 46 3.31 24.95 4.21
N SER A 47 4.05 25.88 4.81
CA SER A 47 5.47 26.10 4.53
C SER A 47 6.40 25.31 5.46
N ALA A 48 5.91 24.85 6.60
CA ALA A 48 6.70 24.13 7.57
C ALA A 48 7.12 22.73 7.07
N LEU A 49 8.39 22.40 7.33
CA LEU A 49 8.98 21.10 7.07
C LEU A 49 9.41 20.49 8.41
N GLY A 50 8.85 19.33 8.74
CA GLY A 50 9.26 18.57 9.91
C GLY A 50 10.32 17.54 9.57
N VAL A 51 11.06 17.11 10.59
CA VAL A 51 12.07 16.07 10.52
C VAL A 51 11.47 14.72 10.91
N VAL A 52 11.56 13.73 10.03
CA VAL A 52 11.24 12.32 10.26
C VAL A 52 12.54 11.57 10.58
N LYS A 53 12.53 10.83 11.68
CA LYS A 53 13.58 9.90 12.08
C LYS A 53 13.04 8.49 12.13
N PHE A 54 13.87 7.55 11.67
CA PHE A 54 13.60 6.12 11.71
C PHE A 54 14.58 5.46 12.66
N GLN A 55 14.08 4.62 13.56
CA GLN A 55 14.92 3.84 14.47
C GLN A 55 14.45 2.39 14.48
N ARG A 56 15.40 1.45 14.48
CA ARG A 56 15.15 0.04 14.73
C ARG A 56 15.18 -0.20 16.24
N ILE A 57 14.13 -0.81 16.77
CA ILE A 57 14.09 -1.36 18.13
C ILE A 57 14.06 -2.87 18.01
N GLN A 58 15.10 -3.53 18.51
CA GLN A 58 15.17 -4.99 18.49
C GLN A 58 14.36 -5.58 19.65
N PRO A 59 13.77 -6.78 19.48
CA PRO A 59 13.12 -7.47 20.58
C PRO A 59 14.16 -7.86 21.64
N ASP A 60 13.68 -8.06 22.87
CA ASP A 60 14.51 -8.51 23.98
C ASP A 60 15.18 -9.84 23.65
N LYS A 61 16.49 -9.90 23.87
CA LYS A 61 17.27 -11.14 23.78
C LYS A 61 17.84 -11.43 25.15
N ASN A 62 17.42 -12.55 25.75
CA ASN A 62 17.85 -12.97 27.10
C ASN A 62 17.58 -11.93 28.19
N GLY A 63 16.46 -11.21 28.11
CA GLY A 63 16.07 -10.19 29.10
C GLY A 63 16.80 -8.85 28.95
N VAL A 64 17.55 -8.65 27.87
CA VAL A 64 18.21 -7.37 27.56
C VAL A 64 17.61 -6.81 26.27
N THR A 65 17.02 -5.62 26.35
CA THR A 65 16.59 -4.82 25.19
C THR A 65 17.80 -4.06 24.65
N PRO A 66 18.23 -4.30 23.40
CA PRO A 66 19.28 -3.50 22.78
C PRO A 66 18.83 -2.04 22.64
N PRO A 67 19.76 -1.07 22.68
CA PRO A 67 19.42 0.34 22.44
C PRO A 67 18.87 0.53 21.01
N PRO A 68 17.92 1.48 20.81
CA PRO A 68 17.44 1.80 19.48
C PRO A 68 18.59 2.19 18.53
N THR A 69 18.52 1.72 17.29
CA THR A 69 19.51 1.99 16.26
C THR A 69 18.95 2.93 15.20
N ASP A 70 19.63 4.05 14.95
CA ASP A 70 19.24 5.02 13.92
C ASP A 70 19.33 4.43 12.51
N LEU A 71 18.27 4.66 11.73
CA LEU A 71 18.17 4.29 10.33
C LEU A 71 18.12 5.53 9.45
N VAL A 72 18.78 5.43 8.30
CA VAL A 72 18.78 6.47 7.27
C VAL A 72 18.17 5.89 6.01
N LEU A 73 17.33 6.66 5.33
CA LEU A 73 16.79 6.26 4.04
C LEU A 73 17.87 6.38 2.97
N TYR A 74 18.01 5.38 2.11
CA TYR A 74 18.90 5.42 0.96
C TYR A 74 18.07 5.53 -0.33
N LYS A 75 18.57 6.29 -1.29
CA LYS A 75 18.03 6.35 -2.65
C LYS A 75 18.42 5.10 -3.43
N GLN A 76 17.77 4.89 -4.57
CA GLN A 76 18.08 3.78 -5.48
C GLN A 76 19.52 3.80 -5.99
N ASP A 77 20.14 4.97 -6.09
CA ASP A 77 21.54 5.15 -6.47
C ASP A 77 22.53 4.82 -5.32
N GLY A 78 22.03 4.42 -4.15
CA GLY A 78 22.84 4.10 -2.97
C GLY A 78 23.32 5.30 -2.17
N SER A 79 22.94 6.53 -2.54
CA SER A 79 23.19 7.73 -1.72
C SER A 79 22.15 7.86 -0.60
N PRO A 80 22.50 8.46 0.55
CA PRO A 80 21.50 8.78 1.57
C PRO A 80 20.46 9.77 1.01
N ALA A 81 19.19 9.49 1.26
CA ALA A 81 18.08 10.36 0.92
C ALA A 81 17.93 11.45 1.99
N ASP A 82 17.69 12.68 1.53
CA ASP A 82 17.42 13.84 2.38
C ASP A 82 15.96 13.86 2.89
N THR A 83 15.27 12.72 2.80
CA THR A 83 13.87 12.49 3.18
C THR A 83 13.64 12.50 4.70
N SER A 84 14.61 13.00 5.46
CA SER A 84 14.34 13.46 6.81
C SER A 84 13.28 14.56 6.78
N ASN A 85 13.19 15.38 5.72
CA ASN A 85 12.17 16.43 5.68
C ASN A 85 10.83 15.93 5.13
N LEU A 86 9.76 16.06 5.92
CA LEU A 86 8.37 15.79 5.57
C LEU A 86 7.52 17.03 5.81
N GLY A 87 6.87 17.50 4.75
CA GLY A 87 5.86 18.57 4.85
C GLY A 87 4.52 18.04 5.34
N LEU A 88 3.72 18.93 5.92
CA LEU A 88 2.35 18.64 6.30
C LEU A 88 1.45 18.43 5.06
N ALA A 89 0.34 17.72 5.27
CA ALA A 89 -0.69 17.46 4.27
C ALA A 89 -0.23 16.73 3.00
N ARG A 90 0.70 15.78 3.15
CA ARG A 90 1.15 14.91 2.06
C ARG A 90 1.40 13.50 2.57
N ALA A 91 0.91 12.51 1.82
CA ALA A 91 1.34 11.13 1.99
C ALA A 91 2.64 10.88 1.21
N VAL A 92 3.61 10.26 1.87
CA VAL A 92 4.88 9.85 1.27
C VAL A 92 5.02 8.34 1.33
N ARG A 93 5.69 7.79 0.32
CA ARG A 93 6.05 6.37 0.26
C ARG A 93 7.53 6.22 0.60
N VAL A 94 7.82 5.31 1.51
CA VAL A 94 9.17 4.89 1.92
C VAL A 94 9.21 3.38 1.79
N ASN A 95 10.20 2.76 1.14
CA ASN A 95 10.32 1.31 1.22
C ASN A 95 11.13 0.95 2.46
N ALA A 96 10.66 -0.02 3.24
CA ALA A 96 11.38 -0.45 4.44
C ALA A 96 12.78 -1.01 4.10
N SER A 97 12.95 -1.59 2.92
CA SER A 97 14.23 -2.10 2.40
C SER A 97 15.26 -1.00 2.15
N ASP A 98 14.81 0.23 1.96
CA ASP A 98 15.67 1.39 1.70
C ASP A 98 16.20 1.99 3.02
N LEU A 99 15.68 1.57 4.18
CA LEU A 99 16.16 1.97 5.48
C LEU A 99 17.42 1.19 5.84
N ARG A 100 18.52 1.91 6.04
CA ARG A 100 19.84 1.31 6.32
C ARG A 100 20.42 1.82 7.62
N ASN A 101 21.20 0.97 8.27
CA ASN A 101 22.01 1.39 9.41
C ASN A 101 23.02 2.44 8.94
N LYS A 102 23.08 3.59 9.63
CA LYS A 102 23.97 4.72 9.27
C LYS A 102 25.46 4.34 9.25
N THR A 103 25.87 3.43 10.12
CA THR A 103 27.26 3.01 10.31
C THR A 103 27.66 1.92 9.32
N THR A 104 26.82 0.89 9.13
CA THR A 104 27.16 -0.27 8.30
C THR A 104 26.64 -0.20 6.87
N GLY A 105 25.65 0.66 6.60
CA GLY A 105 25.02 0.77 5.28
C GLY A 105 24.21 -0.46 4.86
N LEU A 106 23.91 -1.38 5.77
CA LEU A 106 23.09 -2.57 5.54
C LEU A 106 21.64 -2.33 5.97
N ALA A 107 20.69 -2.98 5.29
CA ALA A 107 19.27 -2.98 5.66
C ALA A 107 19.08 -3.82 6.93
N PRO A 108 18.79 -3.23 8.11
CA PRO A 108 18.89 -3.94 9.36
C PRO A 108 17.53 -4.46 9.85
N LEU A 109 16.43 -4.24 9.13
CA LEU A 109 15.11 -4.62 9.61
C LEU A 109 14.88 -6.13 9.41
N GLU A 110 14.65 -6.83 10.51
CA GLU A 110 14.39 -8.26 10.57
C GLU A 110 13.01 -8.53 11.19
N PRO A 111 12.37 -9.66 10.84
CA PRO A 111 11.15 -10.10 11.51
C PRO A 111 11.30 -10.12 13.04
N GLY A 112 10.31 -9.56 13.74
CA GLY A 112 10.32 -9.39 15.20
C GLY A 112 10.77 -8.01 15.67
N ASP A 113 11.41 -7.21 14.80
CA ASP A 113 11.77 -5.83 15.13
C ASP A 113 10.55 -4.90 15.22
N THR A 114 10.73 -3.79 15.92
CA THR A 114 9.82 -2.65 15.87
C THR A 114 10.51 -1.48 15.18
N LEU A 115 9.87 -0.91 14.16
CA LEU A 115 10.31 0.32 13.53
C LEU A 115 9.68 1.50 14.28
N LEU A 116 10.49 2.33 14.91
CA LEU A 116 10.07 3.59 15.50
C LEU A 116 10.19 4.70 14.46
N ILE A 117 9.07 5.37 14.19
CA ILE A 117 9.00 6.54 13.30
C ILE A 117 8.69 7.73 14.20
N GLN A 118 9.57 8.72 14.21
CA GLN A 118 9.40 9.96 14.96
C GLN A 118 9.31 11.12 13.99
N PHE A 119 8.38 12.02 14.21
CA PHE A 119 8.23 13.26 13.48
C PHE A 119 8.34 14.43 14.43
N THR A 120 9.15 15.42 14.07
CA THR A 120 9.34 16.65 14.84
C THR A 120 9.21 17.85 13.94
N ILE A 121 8.40 18.83 14.32
CA ILE A 121 8.28 20.09 13.57
C ILE A 121 8.22 21.25 14.54
N GLN A 122 8.84 22.37 14.17
CA GLN A 122 8.70 23.64 14.85
C GLN A 122 7.62 24.45 14.14
N LEU A 123 6.57 24.82 14.86
CA LEU A 123 5.49 25.67 14.39
C LEU A 123 5.43 26.89 15.31
N GLU A 124 5.82 28.05 14.79
CA GLU A 124 5.98 29.26 15.60
C GLU A 124 6.88 28.97 16.83
N ASP A 125 6.35 29.14 18.04
CA ASP A 125 7.04 28.92 19.30
C ASP A 125 6.81 27.51 19.88
N GLU A 126 6.02 26.66 19.21
CA GLU A 126 5.70 25.31 19.68
C GLU A 126 6.48 24.23 18.90
N LYS A 127 7.08 23.31 19.66
CA LYS A 127 7.68 22.10 19.12
C LYS A 127 6.70 20.95 19.20
N LEU A 128 6.23 20.48 18.04
CA LEU A 128 5.38 19.30 17.94
C LEU A 128 6.24 18.05 17.75
N GLU A 129 6.00 17.03 18.58
CA GLU A 129 6.63 15.71 18.48
C GLU A 129 5.57 14.60 18.41
N LEU A 130 5.65 13.76 17.37
CA LEU A 130 4.74 12.65 17.14
C LEU A 130 5.56 11.38 16.92
N SER A 131 5.03 10.22 17.33
CA SER A 131 5.70 8.94 17.07
C SER A 131 4.76 7.78 16.83
N LEU A 132 5.22 6.79 16.07
CA LEU A 132 4.54 5.54 15.77
C LEU A 132 5.51 4.37 15.84
N ARG A 133 4.98 3.18 16.11
CA ARG A 133 5.76 1.95 16.31
C ARG A 133 5.20 0.76 15.52
N PRO A 134 5.24 0.79 14.17
CA PRO A 134 4.93 -0.41 13.39
C PRO A 134 5.89 -1.57 13.67
N ARG A 135 5.39 -2.80 13.54
CA ARG A 135 6.16 -4.04 13.70
C ARG A 135 6.66 -4.56 12.36
N ILE A 136 7.83 -5.17 12.37
CA ILE A 136 8.36 -5.95 11.26
C ILE A 136 8.02 -7.41 11.49
N VAL A 137 7.36 -8.06 10.54
CA VAL A 137 6.91 -9.45 10.60
C VAL A 137 7.48 -10.24 9.43
N ALA A 138 7.46 -11.58 9.51
CA ALA A 138 8.01 -12.44 8.47
C ALA A 138 7.11 -12.51 7.22
N ALA A 139 5.80 -12.37 7.39
CA ALA A 139 4.82 -12.36 6.31
C ALA A 139 3.72 -11.34 6.64
N PRO A 140 3.25 -10.54 5.67
CA PRO A 140 2.17 -9.59 5.93
C PRO A 140 0.86 -10.38 6.00
N VAL A 141 0.02 -10.09 7.00
CA VAL A 141 -1.32 -10.69 7.09
C VAL A 141 -2.29 -9.93 6.19
N ILE A 142 -2.12 -10.07 4.87
CA ILE A 142 -3.19 -9.76 3.91
C ILE A 142 -3.68 -11.10 3.41
N ALA A 143 -4.79 -11.59 3.96
CA ALA A 143 -5.42 -12.79 3.46
C ALA A 143 -5.79 -12.57 1.98
N PRO A 144 -5.53 -13.52 1.07
CA PRO A 144 -5.99 -13.41 -0.29
C PRO A 144 -7.52 -13.25 -0.30
N PRO A 145 -8.08 -12.52 -1.28
CA PRO A 145 -9.52 -12.42 -1.39
C PRO A 145 -10.10 -13.83 -1.58
N PRO A 146 -11.17 -14.20 -0.86
CA PRO A 146 -11.80 -15.51 -1.03
C PRO A 146 -12.71 -15.45 -2.26
N SER A 147 -12.09 -15.35 -3.43
CA SER A 147 -12.76 -15.28 -4.73
C SER A 147 -12.08 -16.16 -5.77
N VAL A 148 -12.86 -16.65 -6.71
CA VAL A 148 -12.39 -17.37 -7.89
C VAL A 148 -12.62 -16.52 -9.11
N TYR A 149 -11.57 -16.34 -9.91
CA TYR A 149 -11.64 -15.64 -11.18
C TYR A 149 -11.59 -16.65 -12.31
N VAL A 150 -12.55 -16.52 -13.23
CA VAL A 150 -12.75 -17.45 -14.35
C VAL A 150 -12.83 -16.65 -15.64
N LEU A 151 -12.07 -17.05 -16.65
CA LEU A 151 -12.24 -16.54 -18.01
C LEU A 151 -12.71 -17.68 -18.90
N THR A 152 -13.91 -17.54 -19.46
CA THR A 152 -14.47 -18.47 -20.44
C THR A 152 -14.45 -17.86 -21.82
N GLU A 153 -14.03 -18.67 -22.79
CA GLU A 153 -14.04 -18.34 -24.21
C GLU A 153 -15.09 -19.22 -24.89
N ALA A 154 -16.11 -18.62 -25.50
CA ALA A 154 -17.09 -19.30 -26.33
C ALA A 154 -16.76 -19.07 -27.81
N LEU A 155 -16.64 -20.17 -28.56
CA LEU A 155 -16.36 -20.20 -29.98
C LEU A 155 -17.56 -20.80 -30.70
N GLN A 156 -18.19 -20.02 -31.57
CA GLN A 156 -19.28 -20.50 -32.41
C GLN A 156 -18.73 -21.20 -33.66
N GLY A 157 -19.32 -22.34 -34.03
CA GLY A 157 -18.99 -23.05 -35.27
C GLY A 157 -17.58 -23.63 -35.36
N PHE A 158 -16.82 -23.72 -34.26
CA PHE A 158 -15.49 -24.33 -34.23
C PHE A 158 -15.56 -25.81 -34.60
N VAL A 159 -15.10 -26.15 -35.81
CA VAL A 159 -15.20 -27.51 -36.39
C VAL A 159 -16.68 -27.97 -36.42
N GLY A 160 -17.58 -27.06 -36.83
CA GLY A 160 -19.01 -27.36 -37.02
C GLY A 160 -19.82 -27.51 -35.73
N ARG A 161 -19.27 -27.10 -34.58
CA ARG A 161 -19.96 -27.10 -33.29
C ARG A 161 -19.55 -25.90 -32.44
N ASP A 162 -20.42 -25.52 -31.52
CA ASP A 162 -20.09 -24.51 -30.53
C ASP A 162 -19.24 -25.13 -29.42
N VAL A 163 -18.19 -24.42 -29.00
CA VAL A 163 -17.24 -24.90 -28.00
C VAL A 163 -16.98 -23.80 -26.99
N SER A 164 -17.14 -24.11 -25.70
CA SER A 164 -16.68 -23.26 -24.60
C SER A 164 -15.40 -23.82 -23.99
N ARG A 165 -14.45 -22.93 -23.67
CA ARG A 165 -13.16 -23.29 -23.07
C ARG A 165 -12.87 -22.41 -21.87
N LEU A 166 -12.27 -23.02 -20.84
CA LEU A 166 -11.72 -22.31 -19.70
C LEU A 166 -10.30 -21.84 -20.03
N ARG A 167 -10.07 -20.53 -20.04
CA ARG A 167 -8.77 -19.93 -20.37
C ARG A 167 -8.02 -19.44 -19.14
N LEU A 168 -8.75 -19.10 -18.08
CA LEU A 168 -8.20 -18.71 -16.79
C LEU A 168 -9.04 -19.32 -15.69
N HIS A 169 -8.38 -19.87 -14.67
CA HIS A 169 -8.99 -20.25 -13.41
C HIS A 169 -8.02 -19.93 -12.29
N ALA A 170 -8.31 -18.89 -11.52
CA ALA A 170 -7.45 -18.42 -10.44
C ALA A 170 -8.27 -18.33 -9.14
N ALA A 171 -8.05 -19.29 -8.24
CA ALA A 171 -8.66 -19.31 -6.91
C ALA A 171 -7.77 -18.55 -5.93
N SER A 172 -8.35 -17.59 -5.21
CA SER A 172 -7.65 -16.78 -4.20
C SER A 172 -6.39 -16.08 -4.75
N ALA A 173 -6.48 -15.59 -6.00
CA ALA A 173 -5.39 -14.85 -6.61
C ALA A 173 -5.04 -13.62 -5.76
N LEU A 174 -3.74 -13.33 -5.62
CA LEU A 174 -3.29 -12.06 -5.07
C LEU A 174 -3.42 -10.96 -6.14
N PRO A 175 -3.72 -9.71 -5.74
CA PRO A 175 -3.76 -8.60 -6.68
C PRO A 175 -2.39 -8.37 -7.31
N THR A 176 -2.37 -8.05 -8.61
CA THR A 176 -1.17 -7.60 -9.33
C THR A 176 -0.63 -6.31 -8.74
N ARG A 177 -1.53 -5.41 -8.33
CA ARG A 177 -1.19 -4.14 -7.68
C ARG A 177 -2.25 -3.79 -6.63
N ILE A 178 -1.83 -3.17 -5.54
CA ILE A 178 -2.72 -2.55 -4.57
C ILE A 178 -2.77 -1.04 -4.85
N GLU A 179 -3.98 -0.50 -4.93
CA GLU A 179 -4.25 0.92 -5.13
C GLU A 179 -4.91 1.52 -3.90
N HIS A 180 -4.70 2.83 -3.73
CA HIS A 180 -5.21 3.61 -2.61
C HIS A 180 -5.94 4.84 -3.16
N PRO A 181 -7.27 4.75 -3.35
CA PRO A 181 -8.05 5.82 -3.99
C PRO A 181 -7.89 7.18 -3.30
N ASP A 182 -7.80 7.16 -1.97
CA ASP A 182 -7.75 8.36 -1.13
C ASP A 182 -6.84 8.13 0.09
N LEU A 183 -5.60 7.74 -0.18
CA LEU A 183 -4.63 7.32 0.84
C LEU A 183 -4.48 8.36 1.96
N PHE A 184 -4.40 9.64 1.60
CA PHE A 184 -4.10 10.70 2.54
C PHE A 184 -5.24 10.89 3.55
N GLN A 185 -6.48 10.99 3.08
CA GLN A 185 -7.64 11.11 3.98
C GLN A 185 -7.85 9.84 4.80
N ASP A 186 -7.64 8.69 4.19
CA ASP A 186 -7.80 7.39 4.84
C ASP A 186 -6.77 7.17 5.98
N LEU A 187 -5.52 7.64 5.79
CA LEU A 187 -4.51 7.69 6.85
C LEU A 187 -4.97 8.59 8.01
N GLY A 188 -5.58 9.74 7.69
CA GLY A 188 -6.18 10.63 8.69
C GLY A 188 -7.26 9.91 9.52
N ARG A 189 -8.16 9.20 8.84
CA ARG A 189 -9.25 8.43 9.45
C ARG A 189 -8.77 7.22 10.27
N GLY A 190 -7.55 6.74 10.03
CA GLY A 190 -7.01 5.54 10.64
C GLY A 190 -7.54 4.23 10.03
N HIS A 191 -8.22 4.31 8.87
CA HIS A 191 -8.68 3.15 8.12
C HIS A 191 -8.32 3.33 6.64
N VAL A 192 -7.33 2.54 6.18
CA VAL A 192 -6.85 2.57 4.80
C VAL A 192 -7.66 1.65 3.91
N ARG A 193 -8.46 2.23 3.00
CA ARG A 193 -9.09 1.50 1.92
C ARG A 193 -8.02 1.08 0.91
N ARG A 194 -8.20 -0.12 0.38
CA ARG A 194 -7.29 -0.75 -0.56
C ARG A 194 -8.12 -1.36 -1.68
N GLU A 195 -7.73 -1.08 -2.91
CA GLU A 195 -8.30 -1.70 -4.09
C GLU A 195 -7.28 -2.66 -4.68
N GLY A 196 -7.69 -3.89 -4.92
CA GLY A 196 -6.86 -4.88 -5.60
C GLY A 196 -7.07 -4.78 -7.10
N LEU A 197 -6.05 -4.37 -7.85
CA LEU A 197 -6.02 -4.45 -9.30
C LEU A 197 -5.46 -5.81 -9.71
N PHE A 198 -6.19 -6.50 -10.56
CA PHE A 198 -5.79 -7.79 -11.11
C PHE A 198 -5.65 -7.66 -12.62
N VAL A 199 -4.45 -7.96 -13.14
CA VAL A 199 -4.14 -7.89 -14.56
C VAL A 199 -3.79 -9.29 -15.04
N TRP A 200 -4.57 -9.80 -15.99
CA TRP A 200 -4.30 -11.05 -16.69
C TRP A 200 -4.10 -10.78 -18.17
N HIS A 201 -2.99 -11.26 -18.71
CA HIS A 201 -2.71 -11.16 -20.13
C HIS A 201 -3.35 -12.34 -20.85
N TYR A 202 -4.30 -12.04 -21.74
CA TYR A 202 -4.98 -13.02 -22.58
C TYR A 202 -4.57 -12.83 -24.04
N ALA A 203 -3.88 -13.81 -24.61
CA ALA A 203 -3.63 -13.84 -26.05
C ALA A 203 -4.82 -14.49 -26.75
N ARG A 204 -5.50 -13.72 -27.60
CA ARG A 204 -6.52 -14.27 -28.50
C ARG A 204 -5.86 -15.27 -29.45
N PRO A 205 -6.38 -16.50 -29.60
CA PRO A 205 -5.85 -17.42 -30.58
C PRO A 205 -6.18 -16.90 -31.99
N ASN A 206 -5.18 -16.36 -32.70
CA ASN A 206 -5.25 -16.18 -34.15
C ASN A 206 -5.16 -17.58 -34.80
N SER A 207 -6.25 -18.34 -34.75
CA SER A 207 -6.28 -19.68 -35.35
C SER A 207 -6.79 -19.59 -36.79
N PRO A 208 -6.06 -20.11 -37.79
CA PRO A 208 -6.54 -20.21 -39.16
C PRO A 208 -7.75 -21.16 -39.34
N ALA A 209 -8.15 -21.87 -38.28
CA ALA A 209 -9.33 -22.75 -38.25
C ALA A 209 -10.61 -22.04 -37.79
N LEU A 210 -10.54 -20.77 -37.37
CA LEU A 210 -11.72 -19.95 -37.07
C LEU A 210 -12.15 -19.23 -38.36
N PRO A 211 -13.46 -19.19 -38.69
CA PRO A 211 -13.96 -18.32 -39.74
C PRO A 211 -13.49 -16.88 -39.45
N ALA A 212 -13.10 -16.12 -40.48
CA ALA A 212 -12.62 -14.74 -40.34
C ALA A 212 -13.61 -13.75 -39.68
N ALA A 213 -14.80 -14.23 -39.29
CA ALA A 213 -15.92 -13.49 -38.73
C ALA A 213 -16.37 -13.95 -37.32
N SER A 214 -15.74 -14.94 -36.68
CA SER A 214 -16.11 -15.32 -35.31
C SER A 214 -15.16 -14.65 -34.31
N ASP A 215 -15.51 -13.45 -33.83
CA ASP A 215 -14.85 -12.91 -32.65
C ASP A 215 -15.28 -13.78 -31.46
N PRO A 216 -14.36 -14.43 -30.72
CA PRO A 216 -14.73 -15.19 -29.53
C PRO A 216 -15.48 -14.31 -28.53
N ASP A 217 -16.62 -14.80 -28.04
CA ASP A 217 -17.26 -14.23 -26.87
C ASP A 217 -16.44 -14.61 -25.65
N VAL A 218 -15.88 -13.61 -24.98
CA VAL A 218 -15.02 -13.79 -23.81
C VAL A 218 -15.71 -13.21 -22.59
N ASP A 219 -15.98 -14.06 -21.61
CA ASP A 219 -16.49 -13.64 -20.31
C ASP A 219 -15.42 -13.74 -19.26
N PHE A 220 -15.30 -12.67 -18.47
CA PHE A 220 -14.53 -12.68 -17.24
C PHE A 220 -15.47 -12.60 -16.04
N ILE A 221 -15.48 -13.67 -15.25
CA ILE A 221 -16.40 -13.87 -14.14
C ILE A 221 -15.59 -13.87 -12.84
N LYS A 222 -16.04 -13.08 -11.89
CA LYS A 222 -15.58 -13.14 -10.50
C LYS A 222 -16.66 -13.82 -9.67
N VAL A 223 -16.29 -14.91 -9.01
CA VAL A 223 -17.14 -15.64 -8.06
C VAL A 223 -16.62 -15.38 -6.65
N ASP A 224 -17.48 -14.90 -5.75
CA ASP A 224 -17.14 -14.66 -4.35
C ASP A 224 -17.36 -15.90 -3.45
N ARG A 225 -16.96 -15.79 -2.18
CA ARG A 225 -17.11 -16.84 -1.16
C ARG A 225 -18.56 -17.27 -0.89
N SER A 226 -19.54 -16.43 -1.22
CA SER A 226 -20.97 -16.74 -1.04
C SER A 226 -21.57 -17.42 -2.27
N GLY A 227 -20.76 -17.65 -3.31
CA GLY A 227 -21.23 -18.15 -4.60
C GLY A 227 -21.86 -17.07 -5.48
N GLY A 228 -21.79 -15.80 -5.06
CA GLY A 228 -22.22 -14.67 -5.87
C GLY A 228 -21.28 -14.49 -7.04
N ALA A 229 -21.82 -14.53 -8.25
CA ALA A 229 -21.08 -14.25 -9.48
C ALA A 229 -21.39 -12.83 -9.94
N GLN A 230 -20.36 -12.05 -10.21
CA GLN A 230 -20.49 -10.78 -10.91
C GLN A 230 -20.27 -11.03 -12.40
N LEU A 231 -21.31 -10.74 -13.18
CA LEU A 231 -21.29 -10.74 -14.64
C LEU A 231 -21.10 -9.31 -15.15
N PRO A 232 -20.57 -9.11 -16.36
CA PRO A 232 -20.53 -7.80 -16.99
C PRO A 232 -21.94 -7.21 -17.14
N ASP A 233 -22.10 -5.90 -16.92
CA ASP A 233 -23.39 -5.20 -17.00
C ASP A 233 -23.98 -5.15 -18.43
N ASP A 234 -23.16 -5.45 -19.45
CA ASP A 234 -23.44 -5.16 -20.85
C ASP A 234 -23.95 -6.37 -21.65
N ARG A 235 -24.69 -7.29 -21.03
CA ARG A 235 -25.33 -8.42 -21.72
C ARG A 235 -26.82 -8.26 -21.93
#